data_AF-A0A094KZ90-F1
#
_entry.id   AF-A0A094KZ90-F1
#
_cell.length_a   1.000
_cell.length_b   1.000
_cell.length_c   1.000
_cell.angle_alpha   90.00
_cell.angle_beta   90.00
_cell.angle_gamma   90.00
#
_symmetry.space_group_name_H-M   'P 1'
#
loop_
_entity.id
_entity.type
_entity.pdbx_description
1 polymer ?
#
loop_
_entity_poly.entity_id
_entity_poly.type
_entity_poly.pdbx_seq_one_letter_code
_entity_poly.pdbx_strand_id
1 'polypeptide(L)'
;VLLLTLSVVAIAHAELCKPDAQNAFKVRLSIKTALGDNAYAWDANEEYLFKAMVAFAMRRYTSRSTTQISNVLLCNVTDRVSFWFVVTDPSKNVTTVPGSKVEAAIRMNRNRINNAFLLSDKTLQFLKITSTLSPPVEPSTPVWLIVFGVVLCLIVAGIAFLVVAGIQQRKK
;
A
#
# COMPACT_ATOMS: atom_id res chain seq x y z
N VAL A 1 35.68 25.01 9.07
CA VAL A 1 34.58 24.52 9.95
C VAL A 1 33.46 23.85 9.16
N LEU A 2 33.03 24.38 8.01
CA LEU A 2 31.94 23.80 7.19
C LEU A 2 32.22 22.36 6.68
N LEU A 3 33.46 22.05 6.27
CA LEU A 3 33.86 20.75 5.72
C LEU A 3 33.81 19.59 6.72
N LEU A 4 34.03 19.86 8.02
CA LEU A 4 33.97 18.85 9.09
C LEU A 4 32.53 18.47 9.47
N THR A 5 31.56 19.34 9.21
CA THR A 5 30.15 19.07 9.53
C THR A 5 29.47 18.14 8.51
N LEU A 6 29.84 18.22 7.23
CA LEU A 6 29.33 17.30 6.20
C LEU A 6 29.79 15.86 6.41
N SER A 7 31.04 15.64 6.87
CA SER A 7 31.58 14.30 7.05
C SER A 7 30.91 13.54 8.20
N VAL A 8 30.59 14.21 9.32
CA VAL A 8 29.93 13.57 10.47
C VAL A 8 28.50 13.15 10.13
N VAL A 9 27.79 13.97 9.35
CA VAL A 9 26.44 13.64 8.87
C VAL A 9 26.50 12.38 8.00
N ALA A 10 27.39 12.32 7.00
CA ALA A 10 27.52 11.15 6.13
C ALA A 10 27.86 9.86 6.90
N ILE A 11 28.72 9.93 7.92
CA ILE A 11 29.11 8.77 8.74
C ILE A 11 27.95 8.28 9.62
N ALA A 12 27.18 9.21 10.21
CA ALA A 12 25.98 8.85 10.97
C ALA A 12 24.90 8.20 10.09
N HIS A 13 24.73 8.67 8.85
CA HIS A 13 23.82 8.05 7.88
C HIS A 13 24.29 6.64 7.49
N ALA A 14 25.59 6.42 7.31
CA ALA A 14 26.17 5.12 6.94
C ALA A 14 26.06 4.07 8.06
N GLU A 15 26.18 4.47 9.33
CA GLU A 15 26.02 3.57 10.49
C GLU A 15 24.56 3.12 10.69
N LEU A 16 23.59 4.03 10.52
CA LEU A 16 22.16 3.68 10.61
C LEU A 16 21.67 2.83 9.42
N CYS A 17 22.31 2.96 8.26
CA CYS A 17 21.96 2.27 7.02
C CYS A 17 22.66 0.92 6.82
N LYS A 18 23.10 0.24 7.88
CA LYS A 18 23.58 -1.15 7.75
C LYS A 18 22.44 -2.09 7.36
N PRO A 19 22.63 -2.99 6.38
CA PRO A 19 21.70 -4.08 6.11
C PRO A 19 21.39 -4.82 7.42
N ASP A 20 20.12 -5.13 7.67
CA ASP A 20 19.66 -5.84 8.87
C ASP A 20 19.89 -5.12 10.22
N ALA A 21 20.12 -3.79 10.23
CA ALA A 21 20.14 -3.03 11.47
C ALA A 21 18.84 -3.23 12.29
N GLN A 22 18.94 -3.11 13.62
CA GLN A 22 17.88 -3.53 14.57
C GLN A 22 16.51 -2.90 14.29
N ASN A 23 16.48 -1.63 13.83
CA ASN A 23 15.26 -0.89 13.51
C ASN A 23 15.11 -0.61 12.00
N ALA A 24 15.81 -1.37 11.16
CA ALA A 24 15.68 -1.30 9.71
C ALA A 24 14.64 -2.31 9.19
N PHE A 25 13.86 -1.86 8.21
CA PHE A 25 12.81 -2.63 7.57
C PHE A 25 13.13 -2.80 6.09
N LYS A 26 13.10 -4.05 5.62
CA LYS A 26 13.26 -4.37 4.21
C LYS A 26 11.93 -4.29 3.49
N VAL A 27 11.92 -3.54 2.40
CA VAL A 27 10.78 -3.39 1.49
C VAL A 27 11.10 -4.09 0.18
N ARG A 28 10.12 -4.80 -0.36
CA ARG A 28 10.16 -5.41 -1.69
C ARG A 28 8.96 -4.94 -2.49
N LEU A 29 9.22 -4.37 -3.66
CA LEU A 29 8.20 -3.88 -4.57
C LEU A 29 8.21 -4.74 -5.84
N SER A 30 7.04 -5.25 -6.21
CA SER A 30 6.81 -6.03 -7.43
C SER A 30 5.92 -5.24 -8.39
N ILE A 31 6.43 -4.08 -8.85
CA ILE A 31 5.68 -3.10 -9.66
C ILE A 31 5.22 -3.72 -10.98
N LYS A 32 6.13 -4.38 -11.70
CA LYS A 32 5.80 -5.06 -12.97
C LYS A 32 4.75 -6.16 -12.81
N THR A 33 4.78 -6.88 -11.69
CA THR A 33 3.77 -7.91 -11.39
C THR A 33 2.39 -7.30 -11.09
N ALA A 34 2.35 -6.11 -10.49
CA ALA A 34 1.10 -5.44 -10.14
C ALA A 34 0.44 -4.74 -11.34
N LEU A 35 1.24 -4.06 -12.16
CA LEU A 35 0.76 -3.10 -13.17
C LEU A 35 0.98 -3.56 -14.62
N GLY A 36 1.70 -4.66 -14.83
CA GLY A 36 1.98 -5.18 -16.17
C GLY A 36 2.70 -4.15 -17.04
N ASP A 37 2.09 -3.80 -18.16
CA ASP A 37 2.64 -2.84 -19.14
C ASP A 37 2.52 -1.37 -18.68
N ASN A 38 1.65 -1.09 -17.69
CA ASN A 38 1.52 0.24 -17.09
C ASN A 38 2.47 0.47 -15.90
N ALA A 39 3.51 -0.36 -15.77
CA ALA A 39 4.46 -0.27 -14.67
C ALA A 39 5.31 1.00 -14.78
N TYR A 40 5.24 1.84 -13.75
CA TYR A 40 6.09 3.02 -13.64
C TYR A 40 7.52 2.64 -13.23
N ALA A 41 8.47 3.51 -13.56
CA ALA A 41 9.86 3.36 -13.13
C ALA A 41 10.02 3.82 -11.69
N TRP A 42 10.78 3.06 -10.89
CA TRP A 42 11.14 3.49 -9.54
C TRP A 42 12.28 4.51 -9.61
N ASP A 43 11.93 5.79 -9.55
CA ASP A 43 12.86 6.91 -9.67
C ASP A 43 12.97 7.72 -8.36
N ALA A 44 13.71 8.83 -8.39
CA ALA A 44 13.87 9.70 -7.22
C ALA A 44 12.55 10.35 -6.75
N ASN A 45 11.57 10.52 -7.64
CA ASN A 45 10.27 11.06 -7.29
C ASN A 45 9.46 10.03 -6.51
N GLU A 46 9.50 8.76 -6.93
CA GLU A 46 8.84 7.66 -6.22
C GLU A 46 9.50 7.37 -4.87
N GLU A 47 10.83 7.48 -4.79
CA GLU A 47 11.53 7.43 -3.52
C GLU A 47 11.11 8.57 -2.58
N TYR A 48 10.96 9.79 -3.11
CA TYR A 48 10.48 10.93 -2.34
C TYR A 48 9.05 10.72 -1.85
N LEU A 49 8.16 10.24 -2.73
CA LEU A 49 6.78 9.90 -2.38
C LEU A 49 6.74 8.83 -1.29
N PHE A 50 7.60 7.82 -1.38
CA PHE A 50 7.70 6.78 -0.36
C PHE A 50 8.13 7.34 1.00
N LYS A 51 9.18 8.16 1.03
CA LYS A 51 9.61 8.86 2.26
C LYS A 51 8.48 9.69 2.84
N ALA A 52 7.73 10.41 1.99
CA ALA A 52 6.58 11.22 2.41
C ALA A 52 5.45 10.37 3.00
N MET A 53 5.14 9.22 2.40
CA MET A 53 4.11 8.30 2.89
C MET A 53 4.49 7.64 4.22
N VAL A 54 5.76 7.28 4.41
CA VAL A 54 6.27 6.77 5.69
C VAL A 54 6.23 7.87 6.76
N ALA A 55 6.70 9.08 6.45
CA ALA A 55 6.65 10.21 7.37
C ALA A 55 5.20 10.56 7.75
N PHE A 56 4.27 10.52 6.79
CA PHE A 56 2.84 10.67 7.02
C PHE A 56 2.30 9.60 7.98
N ALA A 57 2.61 8.32 7.75
CA ALA A 57 2.17 7.23 8.61
C ALA A 57 2.67 7.41 10.05
N MET A 58 3.93 7.79 10.22
CA MET A 58 4.53 8.06 11.52
C MET A 58 3.87 9.23 12.26
N ARG A 59 3.59 10.34 11.56
CA ARG A 59 2.85 11.49 12.10
C ARG A 59 1.44 11.11 12.51
N ARG A 60 0.74 10.34 11.67
CA ARG A 60 -0.64 9.91 11.91
C ARG A 60 -0.76 9.00 13.13
N TYR A 61 0.23 8.13 13.35
CA TYR A 61 0.27 7.19 14.46
C TYR A 61 0.64 7.87 15.79
N THR A 62 1.64 8.75 15.78
CA THR A 62 2.16 9.37 17.01
C THR A 62 1.35 10.62 17.42
N SER A 63 0.46 11.11 16.55
CA SER A 63 -0.26 12.39 16.71
C SER A 63 0.65 13.58 17.03
N ARG A 64 1.94 13.47 16.70
CA ARG A 64 2.98 14.50 16.85
C ARG A 64 3.53 14.81 15.46
N SER A 65 3.66 16.10 15.15
CA SER A 65 4.05 16.64 13.84
C SER A 65 5.55 16.56 13.54
N THR A 66 6.33 15.87 14.36
CA THR A 66 7.79 16.05 14.37
C THR A 66 8.49 15.29 13.24
N THR A 67 8.02 14.12 12.83
CA THR A 67 8.71 13.32 11.78
C THR A 67 8.68 14.04 10.44
N GLN A 68 9.83 14.46 9.92
CA GLN A 68 9.97 15.05 8.59
C GLN A 68 10.38 13.99 7.57
N ILE A 69 10.27 14.32 6.29
CA ILE A 69 10.66 13.44 5.17
C ILE A 69 12.16 13.11 5.24
N SER A 70 13.00 14.07 5.66
CA SER A 70 14.44 13.90 5.89
C SER A 70 14.77 12.85 6.96
N ASN A 71 13.82 12.54 7.84
CA ASN A 71 14.01 11.56 8.92
C ASN A 71 13.75 10.13 8.42
N VAL A 72 13.29 9.96 7.18
CA VAL A 72 13.13 8.66 6.54
C VAL A 72 14.31 8.44 5.60
N LEU A 73 15.19 7.54 6.00
CA LEU A 73 16.38 7.18 5.24
C LEU A 73 16.09 5.92 4.43
N LEU A 74 16.43 5.95 3.14
CA LEU A 74 16.46 4.77 2.29
C LEU A 74 17.91 4.34 2.11
N CYS A 75 18.13 3.03 2.14
CA CYS A 75 19.45 2.42 2.07
C CYS A 75 19.42 1.23 1.10
N ASN A 76 20.51 1.04 0.35
CA ASN A 76 20.72 -0.13 -0.51
C ASN A 76 19.56 -0.40 -1.49
N VAL A 77 19.19 0.62 -2.29
CA VAL A 77 18.18 0.50 -3.35
C VAL A 77 18.75 -0.32 -4.50
N THR A 78 18.04 -1.38 -4.88
CA THR A 78 18.43 -2.28 -5.97
C THR A 78 17.56 -2.10 -7.21
N ASP A 79 18.04 -2.57 -8.37
CA ASP A 79 17.31 -2.51 -9.64
C ASP A 79 15.98 -3.29 -9.64
N ARG A 80 15.90 -4.37 -8.85
CA ARG A 80 14.65 -5.11 -8.63
C ARG A 80 13.71 -4.42 -7.61
N VAL A 81 13.99 -3.17 -7.29
CA VAL A 81 13.25 -2.32 -6.36
C VAL A 81 13.07 -2.99 -4.99
N SER A 82 14.21 -3.29 -4.37
CA SER A 82 14.27 -3.64 -2.95
C SER A 82 15.19 -2.70 -2.23
N PHE A 83 14.79 -2.25 -1.05
CA PHE A 83 15.60 -1.35 -0.24
C PHE A 83 15.28 -1.53 1.24
N TRP A 84 16.19 -1.03 2.06
CA TRP A 84 15.99 -0.87 3.49
C TRP A 84 15.54 0.55 3.78
N PHE A 85 14.65 0.72 4.75
CA PHE A 85 14.38 2.04 5.30
C PHE A 85 14.46 2.06 6.81
N VAL A 86 14.82 3.23 7.32
CA VAL A 86 14.97 3.53 8.74
C VAL A 86 14.31 4.87 9.02
N VAL A 87 13.65 4.98 10.18
CA VAL A 87 13.04 6.22 10.66
C VAL A 87 13.82 6.74 11.85
N THR A 88 14.27 8.00 11.78
CA THR A 88 14.96 8.68 12.87
C THR A 88 14.02 9.61 13.64
N ASP A 89 14.29 9.79 14.93
CA ASP A 89 13.56 10.75 15.76
C ASP A 89 14.28 12.11 15.72
N PRO A 90 13.63 13.21 15.26
CA PRO A 90 14.25 14.53 15.24
C PRO A 90 14.41 15.14 16.64
N SER A 91 13.69 14.63 17.64
CA SER A 91 13.74 15.15 19.02
C SER A 91 14.86 14.49 19.85
N LYS A 92 15.50 13.45 19.34
CA LYS A 92 16.61 12.76 20.01
C LYS A 92 17.77 12.60 19.04
N ASN A 93 18.95 13.10 19.41
CA ASN A 93 20.13 13.07 18.55
C ASN A 93 20.43 11.63 18.06
N VAL A 94 20.15 11.39 16.77
CA VAL A 94 20.59 10.21 16.00
C VAL A 94 20.02 8.86 16.47
N THR A 95 19.00 8.84 17.33
CA THR A 95 18.36 7.57 17.72
C THR A 95 17.27 7.17 16.74
N THR A 96 17.33 5.92 16.25
CA THR A 96 16.26 5.30 15.46
C THR A 96 14.99 5.17 16.29
N VAL A 97 13.84 5.42 15.68
CA VAL A 97 12.54 5.11 16.30
C VAL A 97 12.45 3.60 16.52
N PRO A 98 11.92 3.13 17.67
CA PRO A 98 11.73 1.69 17.91
C PRO A 98 10.92 1.04 16.80
N GLY A 99 11.40 -0.11 16.31
CA GLY A 99 10.77 -0.84 15.22
C GLY A 99 9.28 -1.13 15.45
N SER A 100 8.88 -1.47 16.68
CA SER A 100 7.47 -1.74 17.02
C SER A 100 6.53 -0.55 16.74
N LYS A 101 7.00 0.68 16.93
CA LYS A 101 6.21 1.88 16.61
C LYS A 101 6.12 2.12 15.11
N VAL A 102 7.22 1.90 14.39
CA VAL A 102 7.25 2.01 12.92
C VAL A 102 6.35 0.96 12.31
N GLU A 103 6.44 -0.29 12.78
CA GLU A 103 5.57 -1.39 12.38
C GLU A 103 4.10 -1.04 12.60
N ALA A 104 3.72 -0.60 13.81
CA ALA A 104 2.34 -0.23 14.11
C ALA A 104 1.84 0.94 13.24
N ALA A 105 2.69 1.94 12.97
CA ALA A 105 2.34 3.09 12.16
C ALA A 105 2.10 2.72 10.68
N ILE A 106 3.01 1.91 10.11
CA ILE A 106 2.88 1.40 8.74
C ILE A 106 1.67 0.48 8.64
N ARG A 107 1.47 -0.40 9.61
CA ARG A 107 0.33 -1.31 9.67
C ARG A 107 -1.00 -0.56 9.69
N MET A 108 -1.13 0.49 10.51
CA MET A 108 -2.33 1.32 10.58
C MET A 108 -2.65 2.05 9.27
N ASN A 109 -1.61 2.42 8.50
CA ASN A 109 -1.76 3.19 7.25
C ASN A 109 -1.53 2.34 5.99
N ARG A 110 -1.48 1.01 6.12
CA ARG A 110 -1.06 0.09 5.05
C ARG A 110 -1.89 0.24 3.79
N ASN A 111 -3.22 0.27 3.93
CA ASN A 111 -4.15 0.48 2.81
C ASN A 111 -3.87 1.79 2.04
N ARG A 112 -3.60 2.88 2.77
CA ARG A 112 -3.34 4.18 2.15
C ARG A 112 -1.99 4.23 1.44
N ILE A 113 -0.96 3.60 2.02
CA ILE A 113 0.37 3.47 1.40
C ILE A 113 0.25 2.66 0.11
N ASN A 114 -0.37 1.48 0.17
CA ASN A 114 -0.63 0.61 -0.97
C ASN A 114 -1.34 1.35 -2.11
N ASN A 115 -2.44 2.05 -1.79
CA ASN A 115 -3.22 2.79 -2.78
C ASN A 115 -2.43 3.96 -3.40
N ALA A 116 -1.54 4.62 -2.65
CA ALA A 116 -0.72 5.70 -3.19
C ALA A 116 0.24 5.22 -4.30
N PHE A 117 0.65 3.96 -4.26
CA PHE A 117 1.53 3.34 -5.27
C PHE A 117 0.76 2.44 -6.25
N LEU A 118 -0.57 2.34 -6.14
CA LEU A 118 -1.37 1.38 -6.91
C LEU A 118 -0.91 -0.07 -6.73
N LEU A 119 -0.35 -0.39 -5.55
CA LEU A 119 0.15 -1.71 -5.20
C LEU A 119 -0.75 -2.37 -4.15
N SER A 120 -0.71 -3.70 -4.08
CA SER A 120 -1.40 -4.50 -3.07
C SER A 120 -0.42 -4.98 -2.00
N ASP A 121 -0.93 -5.54 -0.91
CA ASP A 121 -0.13 -6.17 0.16
C ASP A 121 0.82 -7.28 -0.36
N LYS A 122 0.45 -7.93 -1.47
CA LYS A 122 1.28 -8.97 -2.10
C LYS A 122 2.41 -8.39 -2.93
N THR A 123 2.23 -7.20 -3.50
CA THR A 123 3.19 -6.56 -4.41
C THR A 123 4.03 -5.48 -3.72
N LEU A 124 3.59 -4.96 -2.57
CA LEU A 124 4.35 -4.10 -1.68
C LEU A 124 4.49 -4.81 -0.32
N GLN A 125 5.63 -5.48 -0.15
CA GLN A 125 5.92 -6.32 1.01
C GLN A 125 6.89 -5.64 1.96
N PHE A 126 6.56 -5.69 3.25
CA PHE A 126 7.45 -5.32 4.35
C PHE A 126 7.82 -6.59 5.10
N LEU A 127 9.07 -7.06 5.01
CA LEU A 127 9.43 -8.41 5.48
C LEU A 127 9.24 -8.65 6.99
N LYS A 128 9.34 -7.61 7.81
CA LYS A 128 9.16 -7.68 9.27
C LYS A 128 7.78 -7.23 9.74
N ILE A 129 6.89 -6.82 8.83
CA ILE A 129 5.56 -6.27 9.17
C ILE A 129 4.50 -7.17 8.55
N THR A 130 3.86 -7.99 9.39
CA THR A 130 2.81 -8.91 8.96
C THR A 130 1.68 -8.13 8.29
N SER A 131 1.20 -8.65 7.15
CA SER A 131 0.08 -8.07 6.41
C SER A 131 -1.16 -8.01 7.28
N THR A 132 -1.76 -6.83 7.45
CA THR A 132 -3.13 -6.71 7.94
C THR A 132 -4.07 -6.95 6.78
N LEU A 133 -4.22 -8.21 6.39
CA LEU A 133 -5.29 -8.59 5.49
C LEU A 133 -6.61 -8.25 6.18
N SER A 134 -7.21 -7.12 5.79
CA SER A 134 -8.65 -7.00 5.85
C SER A 134 -9.21 -8.13 4.95
N PRO A 135 -10.25 -8.84 5.41
CA PRO A 135 -10.85 -9.90 4.60
C PRO A 135 -11.23 -9.33 3.22
N PRO A 136 -11.17 -10.14 2.14
CA PRO A 136 -11.65 -9.74 0.83
C PRO A 136 -12.99 -9.04 0.98
N VAL A 137 -13.15 -7.87 0.37
CA VAL A 137 -14.42 -7.14 0.39
C VAL A 137 -15.44 -8.04 -0.30
N GLU A 138 -16.24 -8.75 0.48
CA GLU A 138 -17.33 -9.53 -0.05
C GLU A 138 -18.33 -8.55 -0.67
N PRO A 139 -18.78 -8.80 -1.91
CA PRO A 139 -19.78 -7.95 -2.52
C PRO A 139 -21.02 -7.92 -1.61
N SER A 140 -21.57 -6.73 -1.42
CA SER A 140 -22.73 -6.49 -0.54
C SER A 140 -23.98 -7.27 -0.96
N THR A 141 -24.00 -7.84 -2.17
CA THR A 141 -25.00 -8.81 -2.62
C THR A 141 -24.35 -10.01 -3.31
N PRO A 142 -24.82 -11.24 -3.07
CA PRO A 142 -24.31 -12.42 -3.77
C PRO A 142 -24.61 -12.35 -5.28
N VAL A 143 -23.61 -12.62 -6.12
CA VAL A 143 -23.73 -12.59 -7.58
C VAL A 143 -24.86 -13.50 -8.09
N TRP A 144 -25.04 -14.67 -7.47
CA TRP A 144 -26.10 -15.61 -7.85
C TRP A 144 -27.51 -15.02 -7.67
N LEU A 145 -27.72 -14.13 -6.71
CA LEU A 145 -29.01 -13.48 -6.44
C LEU A 145 -29.40 -12.52 -7.59
N ILE A 146 -28.40 -11.85 -8.18
CA ILE A 146 -28.57 -11.01 -9.39
C ILE A 146 -28.97 -11.89 -10.58
N VAL A 147 -28.24 -13.00 -10.80
CA VAL A 147 -28.51 -13.94 -11.89
C VAL A 147 -29.92 -14.54 -11.76
N PHE A 148 -30.29 -14.97 -10.55
CA PHE A 148 -31.62 -15.51 -10.26
C PHE A 148 -32.74 -14.50 -10.58
N GLY A 149 -32.57 -13.24 -10.17
CA GLY A 149 -33.55 -12.18 -10.44
C GLY A 149 -33.75 -11.94 -11.95
N VAL A 150 -32.68 -11.89 -12.73
CA VAL A 150 -32.76 -11.70 -14.20
C VAL A 150 -33.47 -12.87 -14.87
N VAL A 151 -33.09 -14.10 -14.52
CA VAL A 151 -33.69 -15.31 -15.11
C VAL A 151 -35.18 -15.41 -14.78
N LEU A 152 -35.56 -15.15 -13.53
CA LEU A 152 -36.96 -15.19 -13.11
C LEU A 152 -37.80 -14.13 -13.85
N CYS A 153 -37.26 -12.93 -14.05
CA CYS A 153 -37.94 -11.87 -14.77
C CYS A 153 -38.17 -12.24 -16.25
N LEU A 154 -37.17 -12.84 -16.91
CA LEU A 154 -37.30 -13.32 -18.29
C LEU A 154 -38.34 -14.44 -18.43
N ILE A 155 -38.37 -15.39 -17.48
CA ILE A 155 -39.35 -16.49 -17.47
C ILE A 155 -40.76 -15.94 -17.32
N VAL A 156 -40.99 -15.04 -16.36
CA VAL A 156 -42.31 -14.43 -16.13
C VAL A 156 -42.77 -13.64 -17.36
N ALA A 157 -41.88 -12.84 -17.96
CA ALA A 157 -42.18 -12.09 -19.18
C ALA A 157 -42.52 -13.04 -20.35
N GLY A 158 -41.77 -14.14 -20.51
CA GLY A 158 -42.03 -15.15 -21.53
C GLY A 158 -43.40 -15.84 -21.34
N ILE A 159 -43.75 -16.22 -20.11
CA ILE A 159 -45.05 -16.82 -19.80
C ILE A 159 -46.19 -15.84 -20.09
N ALA A 160 -46.07 -14.59 -19.61
CA ALA A 160 -47.08 -13.56 -19.84
C ALA A 160 -47.29 -13.29 -21.33
N PHE A 161 -46.20 -13.21 -22.11
CA PHE A 161 -46.24 -13.05 -23.55
C PHE A 161 -46.97 -14.21 -24.24
N LEU A 162 -46.64 -15.45 -23.88
CA LEU A 162 -47.30 -16.64 -24.45
C LEU A 162 -48.80 -16.69 -24.13
N VAL A 163 -49.20 -16.35 -22.91
CA VAL A 163 -50.61 -16.31 -22.50
C VAL A 163 -51.37 -15.24 -23.29
N VAL A 164 -50.83 -14.02 -23.36
CA VAL A 164 -51.48 -12.91 -24.10
C VAL A 164 -51.57 -13.24 -25.59
N ALA A 165 -50.50 -13.74 -26.19
CA ALA A 165 -50.49 -14.15 -27.59
C ALA A 165 -51.51 -15.28 -27.87
N GLY A 166 -51.61 -16.27 -26.98
CA GLY A 166 -52.58 -17.36 -27.09
C GLY A 166 -54.04 -16.88 -27.02
N ILE A 167 -54.34 -15.94 -26.13
CA ILE A 167 -55.68 -15.33 -26.03
C ILE A 167 -56.01 -14.49 -27.27
N GLN A 168 -55.05 -13.71 -27.78
CA GLN A 168 -55.24 -12.90 -28.99
C GLN A 168 -55.45 -13.77 -30.24
N GLN A 169 -54.71 -14.87 -30.37
CA GLN A 169 -54.87 -15.83 -31.47
C GLN A 169 -56.24 -16.49 -31.49
N ARG A 170 -56.86 -16.76 -30.33
CA ARG A 170 -58.24 -17.28 -30.28
C ARG A 170 -59.34 -16.24 -30.56
N LYS A 171 -59.03 -14.94 -30.47
CA LYS A 171 -59.97 -13.85 -30.72
C LYS A 171 -59.98 -13.37 -32.17
N LYS A 172 -59.00 -13.76 -32.98
CA LYS A 172 -59.03 -13.64 -34.45
C LYS A 172 -59.67 -14.88 -35.04
#